data_AF-A0A9Q3SQS5-F1
#
_entry.id   AF-A0A9Q3SQS5-F1
#
_cell.length_a   1.000
_cell.length_b   1.000
_cell.length_c   1.000
_cell.angle_alpha   90.00
_cell.angle_beta   90.00
_cell.angle_gamma   90.00
#
_symmetry.space_group_name_H-M   'P 1'
#
loop_
_entity.id
_entity.type
_entity.pdbx_description
1 polymer ?
#
loop_
_entity_poly.entity_id
_entity_poly.type
_entity_poly.pdbx_seq_one_letter_code
_entity_poly.pdbx_strand_id
1 'polypeptide(L)' 'MDDITSSTIDDAVAAMTDVELDRAIRALTLRQRSLLLGGDLDTAWAVTEDLERCLAARCGMPRT' A
#
# COMPACT_ATOMS: atom_id res chain seq x y z
N MET A 1 22.77 -18.16 -10.54
CA MET A 1 21.34 -18.38 -10.22
C MET A 1 21.02 -17.27 -9.26
N ASP A 2 20.68 -16.12 -9.80
CA ASP A 2 20.44 -14.92 -9.01
C ASP A 2 19.04 -15.07 -8.42
N ASP A 3 18.98 -15.41 -7.12
CA ASP A 3 17.78 -15.26 -6.32
C ASP A 3 17.42 -13.77 -6.31
N ILE A 4 16.64 -13.36 -7.31
CA ILE A 4 15.87 -12.13 -7.24
C ILE A 4 14.89 -12.41 -6.10
N THR A 5 15.24 -11.97 -4.90
CA THR A 5 14.31 -11.81 -3.79
C THR A 5 13.24 -10.84 -4.30
N SER A 6 12.21 -11.39 -4.92
CA SER A 6 11.00 -10.69 -5.31
C SER A 6 10.33 -10.26 -4.01
N SER A 7 10.81 -9.16 -3.41
CA SER A 7 10.23 -8.55 -2.24
C SER A 7 8.79 -8.22 -2.59
N THR A 8 7.85 -8.91 -1.97
CA THR A 8 6.44 -8.63 -2.19
C THR A 8 6.09 -7.29 -1.56
N ILE A 9 4.98 -6.68 -2.00
CA ILE A 9 4.47 -5.46 -1.36
C ILE A 9 4.18 -5.72 0.13
N ASP A 10 3.76 -6.94 0.46
CA ASP A 10 3.50 -7.33 1.85
C ASP A 10 4.78 -7.35 2.70
N ASP A 11 5.91 -7.81 2.15
CA ASP A 11 7.20 -7.76 2.85
C ASP A 11 7.65 -6.32 3.08
N ALA A 12 7.43 -5.45 2.09
CA ALA A 12 7.76 -4.03 2.21
C ALA A 12 6.91 -3.34 3.28
N VAL A 13 5.61 -3.61 3.32
CA VAL A 13 4.69 -3.08 4.33
C VAL A 13 5.04 -3.60 5.73
N ALA A 14 5.40 -4.88 5.85
CA ALA A 14 5.80 -5.48 7.13
C ALA A 14 7.11 -4.91 7.69
N ALA A 15 8.01 -4.44 6.82
CA ALA A 15 9.28 -3.83 7.22
C ALA A 15 9.16 -2.35 7.61
N MET A 16 8.03 -1.68 7.32
CA MET A 16 7.83 -0.27 7.65
C MET A 16 7.58 -0.05 9.14
N THR A 17 8.17 1.02 9.68
CA THR A 17 7.80 1.55 10.99
C THR A 17 6.41 2.20 10.96
N ASP A 18 5.79 2.39 12.11
CA ASP A 18 4.50 3.09 12.25
C ASP A 18 4.48 4.47 11.57
N VAL A 19 5.58 5.22 11.66
CA VAL A 19 5.70 6.55 11.04
C VAL A 19 5.78 6.44 9.52
N GLU A 20 6.45 5.42 9.00
CA GLU A 20 6.54 5.14 7.56
C GLU A 20 5.19 4.67 7.02
N LEU A 21 4.47 3.81 7.75
CA LEU A 21 3.09 3.42 7.43
C LEU A 21 2.16 4.63 7.39
N ASP A 22 2.20 5.51 8.39
CA ASP A 22 1.36 6.72 8.42
C ASP A 22 1.69 7.68 7.26
N ARG A 23 2.93 7.72 6.79
CA ARG A 23 3.33 8.49 5.59
C ARG A 23 2.84 7.82 4.31
N ALA A 24 2.99 6.49 4.20
CA ALA A 24 2.54 5.71 3.06
C ALA A 24 1.02 5.83 2.87
N ILE A 25 0.25 5.66 3.94
CA ILE A 25 -1.22 5.81 3.93
C ILE A 25 -1.62 7.19 3.42
N ARG A 26 -0.99 8.28 3.89
CA ARG A 26 -1.29 9.63 3.41
C ARG A 26 -0.95 9.81 1.93
N ALA A 27 0.22 9.32 1.49
CA ALA A 27 0.65 9.43 0.11
C ALA A 27 -0.28 8.65 -0.84
N LEU A 28 -0.64 7.41 -0.48
CA LEU A 28 -1.54 6.57 -1.24
C LEU A 28 -2.95 7.17 -1.29
N THR A 29 -3.46 7.72 -0.19
CA THR A 29 -4.76 8.41 -0.15
C THR A 29 -4.80 9.61 -1.11
N LEU A 30 -3.76 10.44 -1.13
CA LEU A 30 -3.67 11.57 -2.05
C LEU A 30 -3.61 11.12 -3.50
N ARG A 31 -2.84 10.05 -3.80
CA ARG A 31 -2.73 9.47 -5.13
C ARG A 31 -4.06 8.88 -5.60
N GLN A 32 -4.72 8.07 -4.78
CA GLN A 32 -6.02 7.47 -5.08
C GLN A 32 -7.04 8.54 -5.43
N ARG A 33 -7.12 9.62 -4.63
CA ARG A 33 -8.01 10.75 -4.90
C ARG A 33 -7.73 11.39 -6.26
N SER A 34 -6.46 11.61 -6.59
CA SER A 34 -6.08 12.18 -7.88
C SER A 34 -6.48 11.28 -9.05
N LEU A 35 -6.33 9.96 -8.91
CA LEU A 35 -6.68 8.98 -9.94
C LEU A 35 -8.20 8.90 -10.15
N LEU A 36 -8.97 8.90 -9.06
CA LEU A 36 -10.43 8.92 -9.13
C LEU A 36 -10.96 10.20 -9.79
N LEU A 37 -10.37 11.36 -9.48
CA LEU A 37 -10.71 12.62 -10.16
C LEU A 37 -10.30 12.64 -11.64
N GLY A 38 -9.22 11.93 -11.99
CA GLY A 38 -8.76 11.76 -13.36
C GLY A 38 -9.49 10.67 -14.16
N GLY A 39 -10.35 9.88 -13.52
CA GLY A 39 -11.06 8.77 -14.17
C GLY A 39 -10.19 7.53 -14.43
N ASP A 40 -8.99 7.46 -13.87
CA ASP A 40 -8.10 6.30 -14.00
C ASP A 40 -8.47 5.26 -12.93
N LEU A 41 -9.55 4.52 -13.20
CA LEU A 41 -10.16 3.59 -12.25
C LEU A 41 -9.30 2.34 -12.01
N ASP A 42 -8.61 1.83 -13.04
CA ASP A 42 -7.77 0.64 -12.93
C ASP A 42 -6.57 0.92 -12.01
N THR A 43 -5.90 2.07 -12.20
CA THR A 43 -4.80 2.45 -11.31
C THR A 43 -5.31 2.83 -9.93
N ALA A 44 -6.49 3.47 -9.83
CA ALA A 44 -7.11 3.76 -8.54
C ALA A 44 -7.41 2.49 -7.75
N TRP A 45 -7.85 1.41 -8.41
CA TRP A 45 -8.08 0.11 -7.79
C TRP A 45 -6.79 -0.46 -7.21
N ALA A 46 -5.70 -0.52 -8.00
CA ALA A 46 -4.41 -1.02 -7.53
C ALA A 46 -3.89 -0.24 -6.30
N VAL A 47 -4.00 1.10 -6.32
CA VAL A 47 -3.63 1.95 -5.17
C VAL A 47 -4.52 1.70 -3.95
N THR A 48 -5.79 1.33 -4.16
CA THR A 48 -6.71 0.98 -3.07
C THR A 48 -6.26 -0.29 -2.36
N GLU A 49 -5.86 -1.33 -3.11
CA GLU A 49 -5.35 -2.56 -2.50
C GLU A 49 -4.07 -2.31 -1.68
N ASP A 50 -3.17 -1.46 -2.16
CA ASP A 50 -1.96 -1.08 -1.41
C ASP A 50 -2.30 -0.30 -0.13
N LEU A 51 -3.31 0.59 -0.22
CA LEU A 51 -3.80 1.34 0.93
C LEU A 51 -4.41 0.40 1.99
N GLU A 52 -5.19 -0.61 1.57
CA GLU A 52 -5.76 -1.63 2.46
C GLU A 52 -4.68 -2.44 3.17
N ARG A 53 -3.62 -2.84 2.46
CA ARG A 53 -2.46 -3.53 3.07
C ARG A 53 -1.79 -2.67 4.14
N CYS A 54 -1.55 -1.39 3.86
CA CYS A 54 -0.95 -0.46 4.83
C CYS A 54 -1.86 -0.24 6.05
N LEU A 55 -3.18 -0.09 5.83
CA LEU A 55 -4.15 0.08 6.92
C LEU A 55 -4.26 -1.17 7.79
N ALA A 56 -4.29 -2.36 7.19
CA ALA A 56 -4.32 -3.62 7.92
C ALA A 56 -3.07 -3.79 8.81
N ALA A 57 -1.89 -3.48 8.27
CA ALA A 57 -0.64 -3.49 9.03
C ALA A 57 -0.67 -2.48 10.18
N ARG A 58 -1.14 -1.24 9.93
CA ARG A 58 -1.23 -0.19 10.94
C ARG A 58 -2.20 -0.53 12.08
N CYS A 59 -3.31 -1.19 11.78
CA CYS A 59 -4.31 -1.59 12.75
C CYS A 59 -3.96 -2.90 13.49
N GLY A 60 -2.88 -3.58 13.12
CA GLY A 60 -2.53 -4.88 13.68
C GLY A 60 -3.57 -5.97 13.40
N MET A 61 -4.32 -5.85 12.30
CA MET A 61 -5.37 -6.82 11.96
C MET A 61 -4.74 -8.11 11.41
N PRO A 62 -5.12 -9.30 11.91
CA PRO A 62 -4.65 -10.56 11.36
C PRO A 62 -5.16 -10.73 9.92
N ARG A 63 -4.28 -11.17 9.03
CA ARG A 63 -4.60 -11.43 7.61
C ARG A 63 -5.46 -12.70 7.55
N THR A 64 -6.70 -12.60 7.05
CA THR A 64 -7.62 -13.75 6.85
C THR A 64 -7.25 -14.56 5.63
#